data_AF-A0AAF1KW21-F1
#
_entry.id   AF-A0AAF1KW21-F1
#
_cell.length_a   1.000
_cell.length_b   1.000
_cell.length_c   1.000
_cell.angle_alpha   90.00
_cell.angle_beta   90.00
_cell.angle_gamma   90.00
#
_symmetry.space_group_name_H-M   'P 1'
#
loop_
_entity.id
_entity.type
_entity.pdbx_description
1 polymer ?
#
loop_
_entity_poly.entity_id
_entity_poly.type
_entity_poly.pdbx_seq_one_letter_code
_entity_poly.pdbx_strand_id
1 'polypeptide(L)'
;MNTISIERLEHNQSYWARRLPVEGMPAFYPNGMEIVQVSTVFGAASEFWTVAVIGSDEHVDLASFEFFPKVPAPPSSLEQRSNLKLVSSVSLTGNQ
;
A
#
# COMPACT_ATOMS: atom_id res chain seq x y z
N MET A 1 18.17 7.39 0.77
CA MET A 1 16.93 7.11 0.02
C MET A 1 16.36 8.45 -0.43
N ASN A 2 15.95 8.57 -1.69
CA ASN A 2 15.31 9.80 -2.18
C ASN A 2 13.85 9.82 -1.71
N THR A 3 13.43 10.96 -1.19
CA THR A 3 12.05 11.20 -0.78
C THR A 3 11.20 11.65 -1.97
N ILE A 4 9.90 11.42 -1.86
CA ILE A 4 8.90 11.88 -2.83
C ILE A 4 8.09 12.98 -2.15
N SER A 5 7.98 14.13 -2.81
CA SER A 5 7.12 15.21 -2.35
C SER A 5 5.64 14.86 -2.49
N ILE A 6 4.80 15.41 -1.62
CA ILE A 6 3.37 15.11 -1.56
C ILE A 6 2.66 15.40 -2.90
N GLU A 7 3.07 16.45 -3.62
CA GLU A 7 2.50 16.83 -4.92
C GLU A 7 2.79 15.83 -6.05
N ARG A 8 3.71 14.88 -5.83
CA ARG A 8 4.06 13.82 -6.78
C ARG A 8 3.43 12.47 -6.43
N LEU A 9 2.63 12.41 -5.37
CA LEU A 9 1.90 11.20 -5.01
C LEU A 9 0.77 10.95 -6.01
N GLU A 10 0.45 9.68 -6.19
CA GLU A 10 -0.68 9.21 -6.97
C GLU A 10 -1.76 8.67 -6.04
N HIS A 11 -3.01 8.95 -6.35
CA HIS A 11 -4.14 8.43 -5.58
C HIS A 11 -4.22 6.89 -5.60
N ASN A 12 -4.68 6.30 -4.50
CA ASN A 12 -4.90 4.86 -4.32
C ASN A 12 -3.65 3.99 -4.51
N GLN A 13 -2.46 4.60 -4.47
CA GLN A 13 -1.18 3.89 -4.58
C GLN A 13 -0.52 3.69 -3.22
N SER A 14 0.27 2.63 -3.11
CA SER A 14 1.02 2.30 -1.91
C SER A 14 2.44 2.85 -1.96
N TYR A 15 2.91 3.38 -0.84
CA TYR A 15 4.25 3.95 -0.70
C TYR A 15 4.90 3.44 0.59
N TRP A 16 6.23 3.35 0.57
CA TRP A 16 6.98 3.36 1.81
C TRP A 16 6.89 4.77 2.40
N ALA A 17 6.56 4.86 3.68
CA ALA A 17 6.49 6.12 4.38
C ALA A 17 7.11 5.99 5.76
N ARG A 18 7.62 7.10 6.29
CA ARG A 18 8.05 7.20 7.67
C ARG A 18 7.23 8.27 8.36
N ARG A 19 6.63 7.94 9.49
CA ARG A 19 5.92 8.92 10.30
C ARG A 19 6.90 9.93 10.87
N LEU A 20 6.57 11.22 10.71
CA LEU A 20 7.39 12.28 11.28
C LEU A 20 7.26 12.26 12.80
N PRO A 21 8.35 12.55 13.55
CA PRO A 21 8.26 12.70 14.99
C PRO A 21 7.28 13.82 15.34
N VAL A 22 6.31 13.52 16.20
CA VAL A 22 5.44 14.53 16.79
C VAL A 22 6.06 14.95 18.12
N GLU A 23 6.20 16.26 18.34
CA GLU A 23 6.74 16.80 19.59
C GLU A 23 5.97 16.24 20.79
N GLY A 24 6.69 15.66 21.76
CA GLY A 24 6.10 15.04 22.95
C GLY A 24 5.67 13.57 22.80
N MET A 25 5.74 12.98 21.60
CA MET A 25 5.52 11.54 21.39
C MET A 25 6.85 10.83 21.13
N PRO A 26 7.20 9.77 21.88
CA PRO A 26 8.34 8.95 21.53
C PRO A 26 8.11 8.34 20.15
N ALA A 27 9.16 8.27 19.32
CA ALA A 27 9.08 7.57 18.05
C ALA A 27 8.63 6.13 18.31
N PHE A 28 7.41 5.77 17.88
CA PHE A 28 6.81 4.45 18.15
C PHE A 28 7.68 3.31 17.61
N TYR A 29 8.52 3.57 16.61
CA TYR A 29 9.47 2.62 16.07
C TYR A 29 10.80 3.32 15.74
N PRO A 30 11.94 2.92 16.34
CA PRO A 30 13.23 3.34 15.85
C PRO A 30 13.36 2.80 14.43
N ASN A 31 13.48 3.69 13.44
CA ASN A 31 13.57 3.39 12.00
C ASN A 31 12.24 3.06 11.30
N GLY A 32 11.09 3.49 11.88
CA GLY A 32 9.70 3.20 11.48
C GLY A 32 9.28 3.56 10.07
N MET A 33 9.82 2.86 9.07
CA MET A 33 9.22 2.76 7.76
C MET A 33 8.03 1.81 7.82
N GLU A 34 6.93 2.24 7.25
CA GLU A 34 5.70 1.47 7.10
C GLU A 34 5.18 1.59 5.66
N ILE A 35 4.39 0.60 5.24
CA ILE A 35 3.67 0.68 3.98
C ILE A 35 2.36 1.39 4.27
N VAL A 36 2.08 2.44 3.49
CA VAL A 36 0.84 3.19 3.59
C VAL A 36 0.19 3.35 2.23
N GLN A 37 -1.11 3.61 2.19
CA GLN A 37 -1.84 3.91 0.96
C GLN A 37 -2.32 5.35 0.94
N VAL A 38 -2.10 6.06 -0.16
CA VAL A 38 -2.73 7.37 -0.40
C VAL A 38 -4.19 7.14 -0.74
N SER A 39 -5.10 7.64 0.10
CA SER A 39 -6.54 7.45 -0.02
C SER A 39 -7.27 8.72 -0.42
N THR A 40 -8.32 8.53 -1.21
CA THR A 40 -9.22 9.59 -1.72
C THR A 40 -10.59 9.58 -1.04
N VAL A 41 -10.72 8.87 0.09
CA VAL A 41 -12.02 8.65 0.76
C VAL A 41 -12.74 9.96 1.13
N PHE A 42 -11.99 11.03 1.43
CA PHE A 42 -12.56 12.34 1.77
C PHE A 42 -12.72 13.30 0.58
N GLY A 43 -12.18 12.95 -0.59
CA GLY A 43 -12.27 13.78 -1.77
C GLY A 43 -11.27 13.42 -2.87
N ALA A 44 -11.65 13.72 -4.11
CA ALA A 44 -10.81 13.45 -5.27
C ALA A 44 -9.69 14.49 -5.46
N ALA A 45 -9.87 15.73 -4.99
CA ALA A 45 -8.83 16.75 -5.07
C ALA A 45 -7.69 16.44 -4.09
N SER A 46 -6.45 16.72 -4.50
CA SER A 46 -5.24 16.35 -3.75
C SER A 46 -5.15 16.96 -2.35
N GLU A 47 -5.84 18.07 -2.10
CA GLU A 47 -5.94 18.70 -0.78
C GLU A 47 -6.75 17.87 0.23
N PHE A 48 -7.60 16.95 -0.23
CA PHE A 48 -8.42 16.06 0.62
C PHE A 48 -7.83 14.66 0.75
N TRP A 49 -6.67 14.40 0.13
CA TRP A 49 -6.05 13.08 0.19
C TRP A 49 -5.48 12.82 1.58
N THR A 50 -5.53 11.57 2.00
CA THR A 50 -5.05 11.11 3.31
C THR A 50 -4.19 9.87 3.17
N VAL A 51 -3.51 9.50 4.25
CA VAL A 51 -2.78 8.26 4.40
C VAL A 51 -3.66 7.26 5.14
N ALA A 52 -4.04 6.17 4.48
CA ALA A 52 -4.61 5.01 5.14
C ALA A 52 -3.48 4.12 5.68
N VAL A 53 -3.44 3.93 6.99
CA VAL A 53 -2.44 3.09 7.67
C VAL A 53 -2.83 1.62 7.54
N ILE A 54 -1.95 0.80 6.96
CA ILE A 54 -2.24 -0.61 6.72
C ILE A 54 -2.42 -1.36 8.03
N GLY A 55 -3.56 -2.06 8.18
CA GLY A 55 -3.92 -2.77 9.40
C GLY A 55 -4.65 -1.91 10.44
N SER A 56 -4.91 -0.64 10.13
CA SER A 56 -5.77 0.27 10.89
C SER A 56 -6.90 0.80 10.00
N ASP A 57 -7.93 1.37 10.61
CA ASP A 57 -8.97 2.16 9.94
C ASP A 57 -8.64 3.66 9.99
N GLU A 58 -7.46 4.01 10.50
CA GLU A 58 -7.04 5.40 10.67
C GLU A 58 -6.61 6.03 9.35
N HIS A 59 -7.13 7.23 9.12
CA HIS A 59 -6.72 8.13 8.05
C HIS A 59 -5.99 9.33 8.64
N VAL A 60 -4.77 9.57 8.16
CA VAL A 60 -3.87 10.59 8.70
C VAL A 60 -3.46 11.55 7.59
N ASP A 61 -3.17 12.80 7.94
CA ASP A 61 -2.67 13.79 6.98
C ASP A 61 -1.38 13.33 6.30
N LEU A 62 -1.27 13.56 4.98
CA LEU A 62 -0.04 13.34 4.19
C LEU A 62 1.15 14.07 4.80
N ALA A 63 0.94 15.26 5.38
CA ALA A 63 2.00 16.05 6.01
C ALA A 63 2.60 15.41 7.28
N SER A 64 1.94 14.38 7.83
CA SER A 64 2.47 13.62 8.98
C SER A 64 3.51 12.58 8.58
N PHE A 65 3.79 12.43 7.28
CA PHE A 65 4.68 11.40 6.74
C PHE A 65 5.71 11.96 5.77
N GLU A 66 6.86 11.31 5.78
CA GLU A 66 7.87 11.43 4.73
C GLU A 66 7.75 10.22 3.79
N PHE A 67 7.52 10.47 2.50
CA PHE A 67 7.30 9.43 1.52
C PHE A 67 8.57 9.02 0.79
N PHE A 68 8.65 7.74 0.46
CA PHE A 68 9.73 7.07 -0.27
C PHE A 68 9.16 6.39 -1.53
N PRO A 69 9.98 5.77 -2.39
CA PRO A 69 9.51 5.16 -3.62
C PRO A 69 8.28 4.27 -3.47
N LYS A 70 7.41 4.35 -4.49
CA LYS A 70 6.17 3.59 -4.62
C LYS A 70 6.44 2.10 -4.42
N VAL A 71 5.58 1.45 -3.65
CA VAL A 71 5.58 0.00 -3.53
C VAL A 71 5.00 -0.57 -4.82
N PRO A 72 5.73 -1.45 -5.53
CA PRO A 72 5.19 -2.07 -6.73
C PRO A 72 3.92 -2.85 -6.38
N ALA A 73 2.90 -2.70 -7.22
CA ALA A 73 1.70 -3.51 -7.10
C ALA A 73 2.09 -5.00 -7.14
N PRO A 74 1.41 -5.87 -6.37
CA PRO A 74 1.60 -7.30 -6.53
C PRO A 74 1.35 -7.66 -8.01
N PRO A 75 2.10 -8.63 -8.56
CA PRO A 75 1.89 -9.09 -9.92
C PRO A 75 0.42 -9.45 -10.10
N SER A 76 -0.18 -8.94 -11.16
CA SER A 76 -1.55 -9.31 -11.49
C SER A 76 -1.61 -10.82 -11.73
N SER A 77 -2.72 -11.47 -11.34
CA SER A 77 -2.89 -12.93 -11.52
C SER A 77 -2.72 -13.38 -12.99
N LEU A 78 -2.79 -12.47 -13.95
CA LEU A 78 -2.52 -12.71 -15.37
C LEU A 78 -1.04 -13.00 -15.64
N GLU A 79 -0.10 -12.38 -14.92
CA GLU A 79 1.34 -12.61 -15.09
C GLU A 79 1.84 -13.81 -14.27
N GLN A 80 1.22 -14.05 -13.10
CA GLN A 80 1.63 -15.12 -12.18
C GLN A 80 1.27 -16.54 -12.67
N ARG A 81 0.33 -16.68 -13.62
CA ARG A 81 -0.15 -17.99 -14.11
C ARG A 81 0.62 -18.54 -15.31
N SER A 82 1.69 -17.90 -15.75
CA SER A 82 2.52 -18.41 -16.86
C SER A 82 3.21 -19.75 -16.53
N ASN A 83 3.45 -20.05 -15.25
CA ASN A 83 4.12 -21.28 -14.79
C ASN A 83 3.21 -22.29 -14.07
N LEU A 84 1.92 -21.98 -13.91
CA LEU A 84 0.97 -22.88 -13.25
C LEU A 84 0.18 -23.64 -14.32
N LYS A 85 0.57 -24.89 -14.61
CA LYS A 85 -0.31 -25.81 -15.33
C LYS A 85 -1.54 -26.06 -14.45
N LEU A 86 -2.68 -25.57 -14.89
CA LEU A 86 -3.98 -25.96 -14.35
C LEU A 86 -4.15 -27.46 -14.58
N VAL A 87 -3.83 -28.29 -13.58
CA VAL A 87 -4.14 -29.72 -13.62
C VAL A 87 -5.63 -29.83 -13.30
N SER A 88 -6.45 -29.97 -14.33
CA SER A 88 -7.84 -30.37 -14.16
C SER A 88 -7.85 -31.74 -13.48
N SER A 89 -8.40 -31.82 -12.26
CA SER A 89 -8.67 -33.10 -11.61
C SER A 89 -9.62 -33.90 -12.49
N VAL A 90 -9.11 -34.96 -13.13
CA VAL A 90 -9.95 -35.97 -13.78
C VAL A 90 -10.82 -36.58 -12.69
N SER A 91 -12.12 -36.30 -12.74
CA SER A 91 -13.10 -37.01 -11.93
C SER A 91 -13.10 -38.46 -12.39
N LEU A 92 -12.79 -39.39 -11.48
CA LEU A 92 -12.99 -40.81 -11.70
C LEU A 92 -14.48 -41.06 -11.98
N THR A 93 -14.83 -41.26 -13.25
CA THR A 93 -16.11 -41.90 -13.61
C THR A 93 -16.00 -43.36 -13.20
N GLY A 94 -16.59 -43.70 -12.05
CA GLY A 94 -16.88 -45.08 -11.71
C GLY A 94 -17.90 -45.63 -12.68
N ASN A 95 -17.49 -46.61 -13.50
CA ASN A 95 -18.42 -47.46 -14.23
C ASN A 95 -19.06 -48.43 -13.24
N GLN A 96 -20.39 -48.41 -13.18
CA GLN A 96 -21.20 -49.57 -12.82
C GLN A 96 -21.79 -50.16 -14.10
#